data_AF-A0A7S0QRZ9-F1
#
_entry.id   AF-A0A7S0QRZ9-F1
#
_cell.length_a   1.000
_cell.length_b   1.000
_cell.length_c   1.000
_cell.angle_alpha   90.00
_cell.angle_beta   90.00
_cell.angle_gamma   90.00
#
_symmetry.space_group_name_H-M   'P 1'
#
loop_
_entity.id
_entity.type
_entity.pdbx_description
1 polymer ?
#
loop_
_entity_poly.entity_id
_entity_poly.type
_entity_poly.pdbx_seq_one_letter_code
_entity_poly.pdbx_strand_id
1 'polypeptide(L)'
;SCPRCYFCPSGSAWPSLCPAGQYQNVAGQAVCKVCPAGYVCGGFSNVTKPGNETFIDRTDGGAAECPPGFFCPENSTYANPCLKGTFSSEPGSANNSACILCPPGQYCG
;
A
#
# COMPACT_ATOMS: atom_id res chain seq x y z
N SER A 1 22.92 -11.87 1.08
CA SER A 1 22.46 -10.78 1.97
C SER A 1 20.94 -10.73 1.93
N CYS A 2 20.30 -10.11 2.93
CA CYS A 2 18.84 -10.00 3.01
C CYS A 2 18.40 -8.57 2.66
N PRO A 3 17.97 -8.29 1.41
CA PRO A 3 17.60 -6.95 0.99
C PRO A 3 16.23 -6.51 1.54
N ARG A 4 15.95 -5.20 1.46
CA ARG A 4 14.61 -4.63 1.71
C ARG A 4 13.57 -5.21 0.72
N CYS A 5 12.31 -5.22 1.13
CA CYS A 5 11.18 -5.97 0.57
C CYS A 5 11.22 -7.48 0.82
N TYR A 6 12.27 -8.02 1.45
CA TYR A 6 12.42 -9.44 1.74
C TYR A 6 12.59 -9.69 3.24
N PHE A 7 12.29 -10.91 3.68
CA PHE A 7 12.60 -11.46 4.98
C PHE A 7 13.49 -12.69 4.85
N CYS A 8 14.31 -12.94 5.86
CA CYS A 8 15.24 -14.07 5.92
C CYS A 8 15.12 -14.75 7.28
N PRO A 9 14.26 -15.78 7.41
CA PRO A 9 14.11 -16.48 8.68
C PRO A 9 15.44 -17.09 9.12
N SER A 10 15.63 -17.28 10.44
CA SER A 10 16.88 -17.79 11.01
C SER A 10 17.30 -19.11 10.33
N GLY A 11 18.51 -19.13 9.78
CA GLY A 11 19.03 -20.28 9.05
C GLY A 11 18.68 -20.32 7.56
N SER A 12 17.95 -19.33 7.02
CA SER A 12 17.69 -19.26 5.59
C SER A 12 18.94 -18.85 4.80
N ALA A 13 19.27 -19.62 3.78
CA ALA A 13 20.32 -19.29 2.82
C ALA A 13 19.88 -18.19 1.83
N TRP A 14 18.58 -17.97 1.67
CA TRP A 14 18.02 -17.10 0.63
C TRP A 14 16.94 -16.14 1.18
N PRO A 15 16.90 -14.89 0.68
CA PRO A 15 15.84 -13.95 1.02
C PRO A 15 14.50 -14.35 0.38
N SER A 16 13.44 -14.29 1.19
CA SER A 16 12.06 -14.55 0.77
C SER A 16 11.29 -13.24 0.67
N LEU A 17 10.51 -13.06 -0.39
CA LEU A 17 9.72 -11.85 -0.60
C LEU A 17 8.65 -11.71 0.49
N CYS A 18 8.40 -10.49 0.97
CA CYS A 18 7.29 -10.27 1.88
C CYS A 18 5.95 -10.64 1.23
N PRO A 19 5.09 -11.37 1.94
CA PRO A 19 3.77 -11.71 1.43
C PRO A 19 2.95 -10.43 1.20
N ALA A 20 1.93 -10.53 0.35
CA ALA A 20 1.03 -9.42 0.07
C ALA A 20 0.38 -8.92 1.38
N GLY A 21 0.28 -7.60 1.55
CA GLY A 21 -0.23 -6.97 2.77
C GLY A 21 0.85 -6.85 3.86
N GLN A 22 2.10 -7.20 3.54
CA GLN A 22 3.26 -7.00 4.38
C GLN A 22 4.40 -6.34 3.62
N TYR A 23 5.31 -5.72 4.34
CA TYR A 23 6.45 -5.00 3.78
C TYR A 23 7.68 -5.16 4.66
N GLN A 24 8.84 -4.79 4.12
CA GLN A 24 10.07 -4.75 4.90
C GLN A 24 11.02 -3.65 4.40
N ASN A 25 11.02 -2.52 5.10
CA ASN A 25 11.90 -1.40 4.79
C ASN A 25 13.32 -1.53 5.37
N VAL A 26 13.54 -2.50 6.27
CA VAL A 26 14.83 -2.75 6.93
C VAL A 26 15.44 -4.06 6.43
N ALA A 27 16.65 -3.99 5.89
CA ALA A 27 17.42 -5.17 5.48
C ALA A 27 17.75 -6.08 6.68
N GLY A 28 17.97 -7.37 6.43
CA GLY A 28 18.41 -8.31 7.48
C GLY A 28 17.31 -8.83 8.41
N GLN A 29 16.04 -8.50 8.16
CA GLN A 29 14.94 -8.89 9.04
C GLN A 29 14.49 -10.33 8.80
N ALA A 30 14.17 -11.02 9.89
CA ALA A 30 13.70 -12.40 9.83
C ALA A 30 12.19 -12.53 9.56
N VAL A 31 11.45 -11.44 9.70
CA VAL A 31 10.00 -11.35 9.53
C VAL A 31 9.63 -10.06 8.81
N CYS A 32 8.50 -10.07 8.11
CA CYS A 32 7.93 -8.85 7.51
C CYS A 32 7.01 -8.15 8.49
N LYS A 33 6.81 -6.85 8.25
CA LYS A 33 5.89 -6.00 9.01
C LYS A 33 4.52 -6.01 8.33
N VAL A 34 3.45 -5.98 9.10
CA VAL A 34 2.08 -5.79 8.58
C VAL A 34 1.98 -4.42 7.93
N CYS A 35 1.32 -4.34 6.78
CA CYS A 35 1.07 -3.06 6.13
C CYS A 35 0.21 -2.16 7.02
N PRO A 36 0.69 -0.98 7.43
CA PRO A 36 -0.09 -0.08 8.25
C PRO A 36 -1.29 0.47 7.46
N ALA A 37 -2.36 0.83 8.17
CA ALA A 37 -3.48 1.53 7.55
C ALA A 37 -3.00 2.87 6.94
N GLY A 38 -3.60 3.24 5.82
CA GLY A 38 -3.16 4.37 5.01
C GLY A 38 -2.07 4.02 4.00
N TYR A 39 -1.59 2.78 3.97
CA TYR A 39 -0.58 2.32 3.03
C TYR A 39 -1.06 1.08 2.27
N VAL A 40 -0.48 0.89 1.10
CA VAL A 40 -0.59 -0.33 0.29
C VAL A 40 0.76 -1.03 0.27
N CYS A 41 0.76 -2.33 0.54
CA CYS A 41 1.98 -3.14 0.55
C CYS A 41 1.76 -4.42 -0.26
N GLY A 42 2.66 -4.68 -1.21
CA GLY A 42 2.53 -5.81 -2.12
C GLY A 42 3.88 -6.15 -2.72
N GLY A 43 4.32 -7.39 -2.51
CA GLY A 43 5.53 -7.93 -3.12
C GLY A 43 5.46 -7.87 -4.63
N PHE A 44 6.08 -6.85 -5.20
CA PHE A 44 6.24 -6.54 -6.63
C PHE A 44 4.97 -6.57 -7.48
N SER A 45 4.52 -5.35 -7.80
CA SER A 45 3.83 -4.94 -9.04
C SER A 45 2.35 -4.55 -8.90
N ASN A 46 2.10 -3.32 -9.36
CA ASN A 46 0.83 -2.74 -9.84
C ASN A 46 -0.36 -2.83 -8.87
N VAL A 47 -0.44 -1.86 -7.95
CA VAL A 47 -1.58 -1.69 -7.03
C VAL A 47 -2.86 -1.25 -7.73
N THR A 48 -2.80 -0.77 -8.98
CA THR A 48 -3.99 -0.18 -9.59
C THR A 48 -4.05 -0.38 -11.07
N LYS A 49 -5.29 -0.48 -11.56
CA LYS A 49 -5.67 -0.52 -12.98
C LYS A 49 -4.80 0.40 -13.86
N PRO A 50 -4.65 0.07 -15.16
CA PRO A 50 -4.06 1.00 -16.11
C PRO A 50 -4.76 2.37 -16.04
N GLY A 51 -4.01 3.39 -15.61
CA GLY A 51 -4.49 4.78 -15.48
C GLY A 51 -4.37 5.43 -14.09
N ASN A 52 -4.16 4.69 -12.99
CA ASN A 52 -3.90 5.27 -11.65
C ASN A 52 -2.95 4.42 -10.78
N GLU A 53 -1.92 3.88 -11.39
CA GLU A 53 -0.95 2.97 -10.76
C GLU A 53 -0.24 3.58 -9.53
N THR A 54 -0.44 2.99 -8.36
CA THR A 54 0.42 3.23 -7.19
C THR A 54 1.63 2.32 -7.34
N PHE A 55 2.74 2.89 -7.81
CA PHE A 55 4.00 2.17 -7.93
C PHE A 55 4.60 1.92 -6.54
N ILE A 56 4.48 0.69 -6.05
CA ILE A 56 5.25 0.24 -4.89
C ILE A 56 6.67 -0.06 -5.38
N ASP A 57 7.59 0.89 -5.22
CA ASP A 57 8.99 0.70 -5.60
C ASP A 57 9.79 -0.04 -4.50
N ARG A 58 10.89 -0.67 -4.93
CA ARG A 58 11.82 -1.40 -4.06
C ARG A 58 12.63 -0.48 -3.15
N THR A 59 12.70 0.82 -3.43
CA THR A 59 13.42 1.79 -2.58
C THR A 59 12.73 2.05 -1.25
N ASP A 60 11.39 2.06 -1.20
CA ASP A 60 10.61 2.31 0.01
C ASP A 60 10.36 1.06 0.88
N GLY A 61 10.87 -0.10 0.45
CA GLY A 61 10.72 -1.35 1.21
C GLY A 61 9.40 -2.07 0.99
N GLY A 62 8.69 -1.76 -0.09
CA GLY A 62 7.48 -2.47 -0.49
C GLY A 62 6.18 -1.89 0.08
N ALA A 63 6.17 -0.60 0.45
CA ALA A 63 4.99 0.12 0.91
C ALA A 63 4.85 1.45 0.14
N ALA A 64 3.63 1.84 -0.21
CA ALA A 64 3.31 3.15 -0.78
C ALA A 64 2.09 3.76 -0.07
N GLU A 65 2.01 5.08 -0.02
CA GLU A 65 0.87 5.79 0.57
C GLU A 65 -0.40 5.55 -0.25
N CYS A 66 -1.54 5.48 0.44
CA CYS A 66 -2.83 5.36 -0.21
C CYS A 66 -3.11 6.61 -1.07
N PRO A 67 -3.39 6.49 -2.37
CA PRO A 67 -3.59 7.65 -3.23
C PRO A 67 -4.91 8.38 -2.91
N PRO A 68 -4.98 9.70 -3.18
CA PRO A 68 -6.23 10.45 -3.11
C PRO A 68 -7.33 9.82 -3.98
N GLY A 69 -8.58 9.90 -3.53
CA GLY A 69 -9.71 9.18 -4.11
C GLY A 69 -9.88 7.74 -3.63
N PHE A 70 -8.94 7.23 -2.83
CA PHE A 70 -8.96 5.86 -2.30
C PHE A 70 -8.75 5.84 -0.78
N PHE A 71 -9.03 4.68 -0.18
CA PHE A 71 -8.71 4.35 1.20
C PHE A 71 -8.10 2.94 1.32
N CYS A 72 -7.26 2.75 2.33
CA CYS A 72 -6.42 1.58 2.50
C CYS A 72 -6.43 1.16 3.98
N PRO A 73 -7.25 0.17 4.38
CA PRO A 73 -7.19 -0.39 5.74
C PRO A 73 -5.85 -1.09 6.05
N GLU A 74 -5.64 -1.50 7.30
CA GLU A 74 -4.48 -2.32 7.67
C GLU A 74 -4.41 -3.59 6.80
N ASN A 75 -3.20 -4.06 6.51
CA ASN A 75 -2.92 -5.20 5.64
C ASN A 75 -3.39 -5.02 4.17
N SER A 76 -3.60 -3.77 3.73
CA SER A 76 -4.00 -3.50 2.35
C SER A 76 -2.93 -3.87 1.33
N THR A 77 -3.35 -4.62 0.32
CA THR A 77 -2.57 -4.93 -0.89
C THR A 77 -2.94 -4.04 -2.07
N TYR A 78 -4.10 -3.39 -1.99
CA TYR A 78 -4.61 -2.49 -3.02
C TYR A 78 -5.35 -1.31 -2.40
N ALA A 79 -5.45 -0.22 -3.16
CA ALA A 79 -6.20 0.96 -2.77
C ALA A 79 -7.69 0.76 -3.08
N ASN A 80 -8.57 0.99 -2.11
CA ASN A 80 -10.02 0.85 -2.29
C ASN A 80 -10.62 2.19 -2.72
N PRO A 81 -11.31 2.27 -3.88
CA PRO A 81 -11.88 3.55 -4.32
C PRO A 81 -12.98 4.01 -3.37
N CYS A 82 -13.06 5.32 -3.17
CA CYS A 82 -14.23 5.94 -2.57
C CYS A 82 -15.48 5.72 -3.44
N LEU A 83 -16.66 5.73 -2.83
CA LEU A 83 -17.92 5.61 -3.55
C LEU A 83 -18.12 6.81 -4.49
N LYS A 84 -18.84 6.60 -5.61
CA LYS A 84 -19.17 7.68 -6.55
C LYS A 84 -19.85 8.85 -5.82
N GLY A 85 -19.40 10.06 -6.11
CA GLY A 85 -19.86 11.27 -5.41
C GLY A 85 -19.10 11.54 -4.10
N THR A 86 -18.14 10.70 -3.74
CA THR A 86 -17.21 10.93 -2.64
C THR A 86 -15.76 10.79 -3.11
N PHE A 87 -14.83 11.45 -2.41
CA PHE A 87 -13.40 11.34 -2.66
C PHE A 87 -12.62 11.51 -1.36
N SER A 88 -11.43 10.92 -1.29
CA SER A 88 -10.43 11.25 -0.28
C SER A 88 -9.53 12.35 -0.82
N SER A 89 -9.52 13.51 -0.17
CA SER A 89 -8.65 14.62 -0.59
C SER A 89 -7.18 14.41 -0.21
N GLU A 90 -6.94 13.71 0.90
CA GLU A 90 -5.60 13.47 1.43
C GLU A 90 -5.08 12.09 0.99
N PRO A 91 -3.77 11.99 0.69
CA PRO A 91 -3.10 10.69 0.62
C PRO A 91 -3.05 10.06 2.02
N GLY A 92 -2.85 8.74 2.09
CA GLY A 92 -2.71 8.05 3.37
C GLY A 92 -4.03 7.69 4.04
N SER A 93 -5.16 7.77 3.33
CA SER A 93 -6.48 7.47 3.91
C SER A 93 -6.59 6.02 4.37
N ALA A 94 -6.83 5.83 5.67
CA ALA A 94 -6.89 4.53 6.31
C ALA A 94 -8.23 3.81 6.15
N ASN A 95 -9.33 4.55 5.95
CA ASN A 95 -10.67 3.98 5.93
C ASN A 95 -11.63 4.81 5.08
N ASN A 96 -12.81 4.25 4.80
CA ASN A 96 -13.85 4.92 4.03
C ASN A 96 -14.41 6.18 4.72
N SER A 97 -14.17 6.39 6.02
CA SER A 97 -14.58 7.63 6.69
C SER A 97 -13.80 8.85 6.20
N ALA A 98 -12.66 8.65 5.55
CA ALA A 98 -11.92 9.71 4.86
C ALA A 98 -12.55 10.09 3.49
N CYS A 99 -13.48 9.30 2.97
CA CYS A 99 -14.20 9.61 1.75
C CYS A 99 -15.28 10.66 2.04
N ILE A 100 -15.01 11.91 1.68
CA ILE A 100 -15.91 13.04 1.85
C ILE A 100 -16.72 13.31 0.58
N LEU A 101 -17.89 13.93 0.72
CA LEU A 101 -18.70 14.33 -0.42
C LEU A 101 -17.93 15.27 -1.34
N CYS A 102 -18.14 15.10 -2.63
CA CYS A 102 -17.61 15.99 -3.65
C CYS A 102 -18.04 17.45 -3.40
N PRO A 103 -17.18 18.44 -3.67
CA PRO A 103 -17.58 19.84 -3.66
C PRO A 103 -18.75 20.08 -4.63
N PRO A 104 -19.67 21.00 -4.31
CA PRO A 104 -20.81 21.29 -5.17
C PRO A 104 -20.34 21.70 -6.57
N GLY A 105 -20.89 21.05 -7.59
CA GLY A 105 -20.56 21.29 -9.00
C GLY A 105 -19.38 20.48 -9.55
N GLN A 106 -18.75 19.61 -8.76
CA GLN A 106 -17.70 18.70 -9.22
C GLN A 106 -18.17 17.24 -9.25
N TYR A 107 -17.57 16.44 -10.14
CA TYR A 107 -17.76 14.99 -10.20
C TYR A 107 -16.48 14.29 -9.78
N CYS A 108 -16.56 13.40 -8.79
CA CYS A 108 -15.49 12.52 -8.32
C CYS A 108 -15.99 11.06 -8.27
N GLY A 109 -15.10 10.13 -8.59
CA GLY A 109 -15.35 8.68 -8.60
C GLY A 109 -14.79 7.97 -9.81
#